data_AF-A0AA92DYW5-F1
#
_entry.id   AF-A0AA92DYW5-F1
#
_cell.length_a   1.000
_cell.length_b   1.000
_cell.length_c   1.000
_cell.angle_alpha   90.00
_cell.angle_beta   90.00
_cell.angle_gamma   90.00
#
_symmetry.space_group_name_H-M   'P 1'
#
loop_
_entity.id
_entity.type
_entity.pdbx_description
1 polymer ?
#
loop_
_entity_poly.entity_id
_entity_poly.type
_entity_poly.pdbx_seq_one_letter_code
_entity_poly.pdbx_strand_id
1 'polypeptide(L)'
;MSDVGGIAADRLKSFVERIERLEEEKRGLQEDIKEVYSEAKGTGFDTKIIRQIIRLRKMDKADRQEQEAILELYKEALGMVE
;
A
#
# COMPACT_ATOMS: atom_id res chain seq x y z
N MET A 1 -48.25 -1.98 6.96
CA MET A 1 -46.91 -2.49 6.57
C MET A 1 -46.08 -1.26 6.25
N SER A 2 -45.10 -0.97 7.10
CA SER A 2 -44.39 0.30 7.13
C SER A 2 -43.43 0.45 5.93
N ASP A 3 -43.58 1.55 5.19
CA ASP A 3 -42.71 2.09 4.12
C ASP A 3 -41.26 2.40 4.55
N VAL A 4 -40.78 1.78 5.62
CA VAL A 4 -39.42 1.93 6.16
C VAL A 4 -38.40 1.11 5.35
N GLY A 5 -38.87 0.12 4.58
CA GLY A 5 -38.01 -0.82 3.85
C GLY A 5 -37.57 -0.38 2.45
N GLY A 6 -38.30 0.50 1.75
CA GLY A 6 -38.04 0.79 0.33
C GLY A 6 -36.83 1.69 0.09
N ILE A 7 -36.92 2.96 0.47
CA ILE A 7 -35.87 3.97 0.22
C ILE A 7 -34.56 3.65 0.96
N ALA A 8 -34.66 3.08 2.17
CA ALA A 8 -33.49 2.68 2.95
C ALA A 8 -32.78 1.47 2.32
N ALA A 9 -33.52 0.48 1.79
CA ALA A 9 -32.92 -0.66 1.09
C ALA A 9 -32.30 -0.25 -0.25
N ASP A 10 -32.93 0.64 -1.01
CA ASP A 10 -32.39 1.12 -2.29
C ASP A 10 -31.08 1.89 -2.11
N ARG A 11 -31.00 2.74 -1.07
CA ARG A 11 -29.76 3.43 -0.73
C ARG A 11 -28.67 2.46 -0.25
N LEU A 12 -29.02 1.49 0.58
CA LEU A 12 -28.08 0.46 1.02
C LEU A 12 -27.54 -0.34 -0.16
N LYS A 13 -28.42 -0.79 -1.06
CA LYS A 13 -28.05 -1.50 -2.29
C LYS A 13 -27.10 -0.67 -3.15
N SER A 14 -27.38 0.62 -3.35
CA SER A 14 -26.48 1.52 -4.08
C SER A 14 -25.10 1.64 -3.44
N PHE A 15 -25.00 1.70 -2.11
CA PHE A 15 -23.69 1.70 -1.44
C PHE A 15 -22.94 0.39 -1.64
N VAL A 16 -23.61 -0.75 -1.50
CA VAL A 16 -23.01 -2.08 -1.67
C VAL A 16 -22.47 -2.25 -3.10
N GLU A 17 -23.28 -2.00 -4.12
CA GLU A 17 -22.88 -2.13 -5.53
C GLU A 17 -21.69 -1.23 -5.88
N ARG A 18 -21.66 -0.01 -5.34
CA ARG A 18 -20.53 0.91 -5.54
C ARG A 18 -19.25 0.40 -4.87
N ILE A 19 -19.35 -0.16 -3.67
CA ILE A 19 -18.19 -0.72 -2.95
C ILE A 19 -17.67 -1.97 -3.66
N GLU A 20 -18.56 -2.86 -4.10
CA GLU A 20 -18.17 -4.08 -4.83
C GLU A 20 -17.41 -3.75 -6.11
N ARG A 21 -17.89 -2.77 -6.89
CA ARG A 21 -17.17 -2.28 -8.07
C ARG A 21 -15.80 -1.72 -7.70
N LEU A 22 -15.69 -0.92 -6.64
CA LEU A 22 -14.41 -0.36 -6.19
C LEU A 22 -13.44 -1.45 -5.70
N GLU A 23 -13.93 -2.52 -5.05
CA GLU A 23 -13.11 -3.66 -4.64
C GLU A 23 -12.65 -4.50 -5.84
N GLU A 24 -13.46 -4.60 -6.90
CA GLU A 24 -13.05 -5.22 -8.16
C GLU A 24 -11.96 -4.41 -8.87
N GLU A 25 -12.15 -3.08 -9.01
CA GLU A 25 -11.14 -2.17 -9.56
C GLU A 25 -9.82 -2.25 -8.78
N LYS A 26 -9.90 -2.23 -7.44
CA LYS A 26 -8.74 -2.37 -6.55
C LYS A 26 -8.05 -3.72 -6.73
N ARG A 27 -8.78 -4.80 -6.98
CA ARG A 27 -8.20 -6.12 -7.25
C ARG A 27 -7.41 -6.12 -8.56
N GLY A 28 -7.98 -5.55 -9.63
CA GLY A 28 -7.27 -5.39 -10.91
C GLY A 28 -5.97 -4.60 -10.74
N LEU A 29 -6.02 -3.45 -10.06
CA LEU A 29 -4.82 -2.67 -9.76
C LEU A 29 -3.78 -3.44 -8.92
N GLN A 30 -4.23 -4.29 -7.99
CA GLN A 30 -3.32 -5.14 -7.22
C GLN A 30 -2.66 -6.23 -8.06
N GLU A 31 -3.36 -6.75 -9.07
CA GLU A 31 -2.83 -7.72 -10.03
C GLU A 31 -1.79 -7.05 -10.93
N ASP A 32 -2.09 -5.88 -11.50
CA ASP A 32 -1.14 -5.08 -12.29
C ASP A 32 0.16 -4.80 -11.50
N ILE A 33 0.03 -4.40 -10.23
CA ILE A 33 1.20 -4.17 -9.36
C ILE A 33 2.02 -5.46 -9.17
N LYS A 34 1.38 -6.62 -9.03
CA LYS A 34 2.08 -7.91 -8.89
C LYS A 34 2.81 -8.29 -10.18
N GLU A 35 2.24 -8.00 -11.34
CA GLU A 35 2.88 -8.23 -12.63
C GLU A 35 4.15 -7.39 -12.76
N VAL A 36 4.10 -6.09 -12.42
CA VAL A 36 5.28 -5.21 -12.41
C VAL A 36 6.38 -5.73 -11.46
N TYR A 37 6.01 -6.20 -10.27
CA TYR A 37 7.01 -6.84 -9.38
C TYR A 37 7.57 -8.13 -9.98
N SER A 38 6.77 -8.89 -10.70
CA SER A 38 7.20 -10.14 -11.34
C SER A 38 8.16 -9.87 -12.50
N GLU A 39 7.89 -8.84 -13.30
CA GLU A 39 8.78 -8.34 -14.34
C GLU A 39 10.11 -7.84 -13.76
N ALA A 40 10.06 -7.04 -12.69
CA ALA A 40 11.25 -6.58 -11.98
C ALA A 40 12.10 -7.76 -11.47
N LYS A 41 11.45 -8.81 -10.97
CA LYS A 41 12.15 -10.05 -10.57
C LYS A 41 12.77 -10.77 -11.77
N GLY A 42 12.04 -10.89 -12.87
CA GLY A 42 12.52 -11.54 -14.10
C GLY A 42 13.70 -10.82 -14.75
N THR A 43 13.80 -9.50 -14.55
CA THR A 43 14.91 -8.66 -15.02
C THR A 43 16.08 -8.59 -14.03
N GLY A 44 16.00 -9.28 -12.87
CA GLY A 44 17.09 -9.43 -11.92
C GLY A 44 17.08 -8.47 -10.73
N PHE A 45 16.03 -7.66 -10.54
CA PHE A 45 15.91 -6.79 -9.38
C PHE A 45 15.35 -7.51 -8.15
N ASP A 46 15.86 -7.15 -6.96
CA ASP A 46 15.29 -7.61 -5.69
C ASP A 46 13.98 -6.85 -5.36
N THR A 47 12.86 -7.53 -5.55
CA THR A 47 11.53 -6.97 -5.25
C THR A 47 11.31 -6.63 -3.77
N LYS A 48 12.07 -7.20 -2.81
CA LYS A 48 12.02 -6.81 -1.40
C LYS A 48 12.59 -5.41 -1.20
N ILE A 49 13.71 -5.12 -1.86
CA ILE A 49 14.35 -3.80 -1.84
C ILE A 49 13.48 -2.77 -2.56
N ILE A 50 12.88 -3.10 -3.71
CA ILE A 50 11.91 -2.21 -4.38
C ILE A 50 10.73 -1.86 -3.45
N ARG A 51 10.16 -2.83 -2.73
CA ARG A 51 9.09 -2.58 -1.74
C ARG A 51 9.56 -1.67 -0.60
N GLN A 52 10.83 -1.77 -0.19
CA GLN A 52 11.40 -0.86 0.80
C GLN A 52 11.52 0.55 0.25
N ILE A 53 12.02 0.71 -0.99
CA ILE A 53 12.11 2.01 -1.67
C ILE A 53 10.73 2.67 -1.79
N ILE A 54 9.70 1.92 -2.21
CA ILE A 54 8.34 2.44 -2.32
C ILE A 54 7.79 2.90 -0.97
N ARG A 55 8.07 2.17 0.12
CA ARG A 55 7.70 2.60 1.48
C ARG A 55 8.40 3.91 1.86
N LEU A 56 9.72 3.99 1.66
CA LEU A 56 10.50 5.21 1.94
C LEU A 56 10.01 6.41 1.12
N ARG A 57 9.63 6.20 -0.14
CA ARG A 57 9.11 7.26 -1.03
C ARG A 57 7.73 7.76 -0.66
N LYS A 58 6.98 7.00 0.15
CA LYS A 58 5.66 7.40 0.68
C LYS A 58 5.76 8.20 1.98
N MET A 59 6.91 8.18 2.64
CA MET A 59 7.16 8.93 3.86
C MET A 59 7.43 10.40 3.55
N ASP A 60 7.12 11.29 4.50
CA ASP A 60 7.59 12.67 4.42
C ASP A 60 9.13 12.71 4.45
N LYS A 61 9.70 13.72 3.79
CA LYS A 61 11.15 13.85 3.69
C LYS A 61 11.79 14.05 5.07
N ALA A 62 11.17 14.83 5.96
CA ALA A 62 11.68 15.09 7.29
C ALA A 62 11.65 13.81 8.14
N ASP A 63 10.51 13.10 8.15
CA ASP A 63 10.36 11.83 8.88
C ASP A 63 11.40 10.80 8.42
N ARG A 64 11.65 10.72 7.11
CA ARG A 64 12.67 9.82 6.56
C ARG A 64 14.08 10.19 7.03
N GLN A 65 14.42 11.47 7.03
CA GLN A 65 15.73 11.95 7.47
C GLN A 65 15.95 11.71 8.98
N GLU A 66 14.92 11.95 9.79
CA GLU A 66 14.96 11.66 11.22
C GLU A 66 15.16 10.16 11.47
N GLN A 67 14.39 9.30 10.79
CA GLN A 67 14.55 7.86 10.91
C GLN A 67 15.92 7.37 10.43
N GLU A 68 16.45 7.92 9.33
CA GLU A 68 17.80 7.61 8.83
C GLU A 68 18.87 7.98 9.87
N ALA A 69 18.78 9.16 10.50
CA ALA A 69 19.71 9.60 11.53
C ALA A 69 19.66 8.73 12.79
N ILE A 70 18.46 8.36 13.26
CA ILE A 70 18.31 7.47 14.41
C ILE A 70 18.85 6.07 14.11
N LEU A 71 18.60 5.56 12.90
CA LEU A 71 19.11 4.26 12.47
C LEU A 71 20.64 4.24 12.42
N GLU A 72 21.25 5.32 11.94
CA GLU A 72 22.71 5.49 11.91
C GLU A 72 23.29 5.50 13.33
N LEU A 73 22.71 6.29 14.24
CA LEU A 73 23.10 6.32 15.65
C LEU A 73 23.03 4.92 16.30
N TYR A 74 21.99 4.14 16.01
CA TYR A 74 21.86 2.78 16.55
C TYR A 74 22.87 1.82 15.93
N LYS A 75 23.19 1.95 14.64
CA LYS A 75 24.26 1.16 14.00
C LYS A 75 25.62 1.48 14.60
N GLU A 76 25.92 2.75 14.86
CA GLU A 76 27.13 3.18 15.56
C GLU A 76 27.24 2.55 16.95
N ALA A 77 26.17 2.65 17.75
CA ALA A 77 26.14 2.06 19.08
C ALA A 77 26.32 0.53 19.08
N LEU A 78 25.92 -0.13 18.01
CA LEU A 78 26.04 -1.59 17.82
C LEU A 78 27.33 -2.00 17.08
N GLY A 79 28.20 -1.07 16.69
CA GLY A 79 29.41 -1.38 15.91
C GLY A 79 29.13 -1.94 14.51
N MET A 80 28.00 -1.56 13.91
CA MET A 80 27.55 -1.99 12.57
C MET A 80 27.94 -1.02 11.45
N VAL A 81 28.74 -0.01 11.76
CA VAL A 81 29.39 0.90 10.81
C VAL A 81 30.79 0.40 10.54
N GLU A 82 31.18 0.29 9.27
CA GLU A 82 32.56 0.02 8.85
C GLU A 82 33.45 1.27 8.99
#